data_AF-A0A7W6MQ69-F1
#
_entry.id   AF-A0A7W6MQ69-F1
#
_cell.length_a   1.000
_cell.length_b   1.000
_cell.length_c   1.000
_cell.angle_alpha   90.00
_cell.angle_beta   90.00
_cell.angle_gamma   90.00
#
_symmetry.space_group_name_H-M   'P 1'
#
loop_
_entity.id
_entity.type
_entity.pdbx_description
1 polymer ?
#
loop_
_entity_poly.entity_id
_entity_poly.type
_entity_poly.pdbx_seq_one_letter_code
_entity_poly.pdbx_strand_id
1 'polypeptide(L)'
;MDRLEAMSIFITVVEAGSLAAAARRLGCSPASVTRAVAGLEASAGTRLLERTTRRFAVTEAGSRHLATYRQMLAELARLEKPSADLEISGSVVVTAPELFGRLKVMPVVEGFLARHPLAQVRVLLLNRVVDLVGEGVDVAVRLAELPDSSMTAVRIGEVRRLTCAAPGYLARHPPPDHPADLADHWCIGLNDAGSRELWRFRESGAARRVRSVRVNCRLSLNSAGAAIQAAERGMGVVRPLSYQVERQIADGSLVTLLQDYEPASIPVHLVFQPRRNVGGAVRAFIDYAVPLLRNAPAGSFRHPPKSLSVRSDPWSEVYLAQAELRGSSADRVRRSPPGQICADLVGTRSPKTGLLATVAFRCS
;
A
#
# COMPACT_ATOMS: atom_id res chain seq x y z
N MET A 1 11.43 -1.77 46.13
CA MET A 1 10.77 -1.37 44.87
C MET A 1 11.87 -1.23 43.87
N ASP A 2 11.77 -1.95 42.76
CA ASP A 2 12.76 -1.90 41.69
C ASP A 2 12.69 -0.54 40.97
N ARG A 3 13.83 -0.07 40.45
CA ARG A 3 13.91 1.24 39.78
C ARG A 3 13.09 1.26 38.49
N LEU A 4 13.06 0.15 37.75
CA LEU A 4 12.25 -0.01 36.52
C LEU A 4 10.76 -0.02 36.84
N GLU A 5 10.37 -0.72 37.91
CA GLU A 5 9.02 -0.70 38.45
C GLU A 5 8.60 0.73 38.81
N ALA A 6 9.47 1.49 39.49
CA ALA A 6 9.21 2.89 39.82
C ALA A 6 9.04 3.77 38.56
N MET A 7 9.85 3.56 37.50
CA MET A 7 9.71 4.25 36.21
C MET A 7 8.35 3.97 35.55
N SER A 8 7.92 2.70 35.53
CA SER A 8 6.61 2.29 35.01
C SER A 8 5.46 2.92 35.79
N ILE A 9 5.57 2.95 37.13
CA ILE A 9 4.60 3.60 38.00
C ILE A 9 4.52 5.11 37.69
N PHE A 10 5.65 5.80 37.50
CA PHE A 10 5.66 7.22 37.15
C PHE A 10 4.99 7.51 35.81
N ILE A 11 5.27 6.72 34.77
CA ILE A 11 4.58 6.84 33.46
C ILE A 11 3.07 6.68 33.64
N THR A 12 2.65 5.66 34.39
CA THR A 12 1.23 5.39 34.66
C THR A 12 0.57 6.52 35.45
N VAL A 13 1.28 7.15 36.38
CA VAL A 13 0.79 8.33 37.13
C VAL A 13 0.50 9.49 36.18
N VAL A 14 1.43 9.81 35.29
CA VAL A 14 1.26 10.91 34.33
C VAL A 14 0.08 10.63 33.39
N GLU A 15 -0.04 9.42 32.88
CA GLU A 15 -1.12 9.03 31.95
C GLU A 15 -2.50 8.95 32.61
N ALA A 16 -2.56 8.55 33.89
CA ALA A 16 -3.81 8.48 34.64
C ALA A 16 -4.26 9.84 35.19
N GLY A 17 -3.42 10.87 35.14
CA GLY A 17 -3.71 12.24 35.59
C GLY A 17 -3.96 12.40 37.10
N SER A 18 -3.91 11.32 37.88
CA SER A 18 -3.95 11.35 39.35
C SER A 18 -3.26 10.14 39.96
N LEU A 19 -2.63 10.34 41.13
CA LEU A 19 -1.96 9.27 41.89
C LEU A 19 -2.96 8.17 42.30
N ALA A 20 -4.19 8.54 42.67
CA ALA A 20 -5.23 7.60 43.05
C ALA A 20 -5.74 6.78 41.85
N ALA A 21 -5.87 7.38 40.66
CA ALA A 21 -6.25 6.62 39.46
C ALA A 21 -5.12 5.66 39.02
N ALA A 22 -3.86 6.08 39.16
CA ALA A 22 -2.72 5.21 38.89
C ALA A 22 -2.66 4.02 39.85
N ALA A 23 -2.85 4.25 41.16
CA ALA A 23 -2.90 3.20 42.17
C ALA A 23 -3.98 2.15 41.86
N ARG A 24 -5.20 2.61 41.48
CA ARG A 24 -6.28 1.71 41.04
C ARG A 24 -5.91 0.92 39.78
N ARG A 25 -5.28 1.56 38.79
CA ARG A 25 -4.84 0.89 37.55
C ARG A 25 -3.77 -0.17 37.79
N LEU A 26 -2.87 0.09 38.73
CA LEU A 26 -1.73 -0.77 39.05
C LEU A 26 -2.05 -1.84 40.12
N GLY A 27 -3.27 -1.84 40.68
CA GLY A 27 -3.66 -2.78 41.74
C GLY A 27 -2.87 -2.62 43.04
N CYS A 28 -2.34 -1.44 43.33
CA CYS A 28 -1.49 -1.18 44.49
C CYS A 28 -2.01 -0.01 45.35
N SER A 29 -1.44 0.18 46.54
CA SER A 29 -1.87 1.26 47.44
C SER A 29 -1.37 2.64 46.98
N PRO A 30 -2.15 3.74 47.16
CA PRO A 30 -1.71 5.10 46.84
C PRO A 30 -0.40 5.52 47.54
N ALA A 31 -0.14 4.98 48.74
CA ALA A 31 1.12 5.16 49.46
C ALA A 31 2.31 4.52 48.72
N SER A 32 2.10 3.40 48.02
CA SER A 32 3.16 2.74 47.23
C SER A 32 3.50 3.53 45.97
N VAL A 33 2.50 4.06 45.27
CA VAL A 33 2.70 4.98 44.15
C VAL A 33 3.44 6.25 44.60
N THR A 34 3.05 6.80 45.74
CA THR A 34 3.68 8.01 46.31
C THR A 34 5.15 7.78 46.64
N ARG A 35 5.50 6.63 47.23
CA ARG A 35 6.87 6.22 47.53
C ARG A 35 7.69 5.97 46.26
N ALA A 36 7.09 5.37 45.23
CA ALA A 36 7.73 5.12 43.93
C ALA A 36 8.21 6.44 43.29
N VAL A 37 7.31 7.42 43.21
CA VAL A 37 7.61 8.73 42.62
C VAL A 37 8.66 9.47 43.47
N ALA A 38 8.52 9.47 44.80
CA ALA A 38 9.49 10.12 45.68
C ALA A 38 10.90 9.50 45.55
N GLY A 39 10.99 8.17 45.38
CA GLY A 39 12.27 7.48 45.15
C GLY A 39 12.93 7.88 43.83
N LEU A 40 12.14 8.06 42.76
CA LEU A 40 12.64 8.57 41.48
C LEU A 40 13.10 10.02 41.57
N GLU A 41 12.36 10.88 42.28
CA GLU A 41 12.73 12.29 42.49
C GLU A 41 14.03 12.40 43.29
N ALA A 42 14.18 11.61 44.35
CA ALA A 42 15.41 11.53 45.14
C ALA A 42 16.60 11.06 44.28
N SER A 43 16.38 10.06 43.43
CA SER A 43 17.42 9.53 42.53
C SER A 43 17.77 10.49 41.39
N ALA A 44 16.82 11.30 40.92
CA ALA A 44 17.01 12.28 39.86
C ALA A 44 17.57 13.62 40.39
N GLY A 45 17.57 13.84 41.71
CA GLY A 45 17.97 15.10 42.34
C GLY A 45 17.03 16.27 42.02
N THR A 46 15.84 16.00 41.48
CA THR A 46 14.89 17.04 41.05
C THR A 46 13.45 16.55 41.18
N ARG A 47 12.51 17.49 41.31
CA ARG A 47 11.08 17.18 41.34
C ARG A 47 10.58 16.88 39.95
N LEU A 48 9.91 15.74 39.81
CA LEU A 48 9.29 15.31 38.55
C LEU A 48 7.82 15.72 38.50
N LEU A 49 7.15 15.78 39.66
CA LEU A 49 5.78 16.27 39.79
C LEU A 49 5.70 17.43 40.77
N GLU A 50 5.00 18.49 40.40
CA GLU A 50 4.55 19.53 41.32
C GLU A 50 3.19 19.15 41.90
N ARG A 51 3.14 18.89 43.20
CA ARG A 51 1.91 18.50 43.89
C ARG A 51 1.15 19.73 44.37
N THR A 52 -0.12 19.82 44.00
CA THR A 52 -1.13 20.61 44.69
C THR A 52 -2.09 19.66 45.41
N THR A 53 -2.86 20.15 46.38
CA THR A 53 -3.71 19.33 47.27
C THR A 53 -4.81 18.53 46.56
N ARG A 54 -5.06 18.74 45.26
CA ARG A 54 -6.05 17.98 44.47
C ARG A 54 -5.57 17.53 43.08
N ARG A 55 -4.43 18.03 42.59
CA ARG A 55 -3.88 17.75 41.25
C ARG A 55 -2.35 17.80 41.28
N PHE A 56 -1.70 17.17 40.32
CA PHE A 56 -0.28 17.42 40.08
C PHE A 56 -0.09 18.05 38.70
N ALA A 57 1.00 18.80 38.55
CA ALA A 57 1.54 19.19 37.26
C ALA A 57 2.85 18.44 37.02
N VAL A 58 3.13 18.05 35.79
CA VAL A 58 4.42 17.47 35.41
C VAL A 58 5.40 18.61 35.21
N THR A 59 6.56 18.56 35.86
CA THR A 59 7.59 19.59 35.68
C THR A 59 8.27 19.45 34.32
N GLU A 60 9.06 20.44 33.92
CA GLU A 60 9.90 20.33 32.72
C GLU A 60 10.89 19.16 32.83
N ALA A 61 11.50 18.98 34.01
CA ALA A 61 12.33 17.82 34.33
C ALA A 61 11.52 16.52 34.26
N GLY A 62 10.31 16.49 34.83
CA GLY A 62 9.37 15.37 34.74
C GLY A 62 9.08 14.95 33.30
N SER A 63 8.89 15.92 32.41
CA SER A 63 8.62 15.66 30.98
C SER A 63 9.83 15.03 30.26
N ARG A 64 11.04 15.52 30.53
CA ARG A 64 12.29 14.94 29.98
C ARG A 64 12.52 13.52 30.48
N HIS A 65 12.34 13.29 31.78
CA HIS A 65 12.45 11.97 32.38
C HIS A 65 11.39 11.02 31.85
N LEU A 66 10.14 11.48 31.67
CA LEU A 66 9.06 10.67 31.10
C LEU A 66 9.42 10.14 29.70
N ALA A 67 9.95 11.00 28.83
CA ALA A 67 10.39 10.59 27.49
C ALA A 67 11.52 9.56 27.56
N THR A 68 12.50 9.79 28.44
CA THR A 68 13.66 8.90 28.63
C THR A 68 13.25 7.54 29.20
N TYR A 69 12.40 7.51 30.23
CA TYR A 69 11.91 6.27 30.84
C TYR A 69 11.10 5.43 29.86
N ARG A 70 10.27 6.07 29.03
CA ARG A 70 9.55 5.38 27.95
C ARG A 70 10.52 4.73 26.96
N GLN A 71 11.59 5.43 26.56
CA GLN A 71 12.60 4.87 25.67
C GLN A 71 13.37 3.71 26.32
N MET A 72 13.79 3.87 27.58
CA MET A 72 14.53 2.83 28.33
C MET A 72 13.69 1.57 28.53
N LEU A 73 12.44 1.70 28.97
CA LEU A 73 11.56 0.54 29.14
C LEU A 73 11.20 -0.11 27.79
N ALA A 74 11.10 0.67 26.71
CA ALA A 74 10.91 0.13 25.37
C ALA A 74 12.15 -0.63 24.88
N GLU A 75 13.36 -0.16 25.18
CA GLU A 75 14.62 -0.84 24.87
C GLU A 75 14.78 -2.11 25.72
N LEU A 76 14.48 -2.04 27.01
CA LEU A 76 14.51 -3.20 27.88
C LEU A 76 13.47 -4.25 27.43
N ALA A 77 12.25 -3.84 27.07
CA ALA A 77 11.26 -4.75 26.50
C ALA A 77 11.70 -5.34 25.13
N ARG A 78 12.60 -4.67 24.40
CA ARG A 78 13.25 -5.24 23.20
C ARG A 78 14.32 -6.27 23.55
N LEU A 79 15.01 -6.11 24.69
CA LEU A 79 16.04 -7.03 25.19
C LEU A 79 15.45 -8.23 25.95
N GLU A 80 14.35 -8.02 26.66
CA GLU A 80 13.56 -9.05 27.37
C GLU A 80 12.63 -9.82 26.44
N LYS A 81 12.40 -9.33 25.22
CA LYS A 81 11.95 -10.21 24.13
C LYS A 81 13.05 -11.25 23.96
N PRO A 82 12.77 -12.55 24.18
CA PRO A 82 13.78 -13.57 24.07
C PRO A 82 14.46 -13.42 22.71
N SER A 83 15.79 -13.27 22.73
CA SER A 83 16.62 -13.64 21.59
C SER A 83 16.15 -15.01 21.11
N ALA A 84 16.10 -15.18 19.80
CA ALA A 84 15.94 -16.47 19.11
C ALA A 84 16.37 -17.65 19.98
N ASP A 85 15.42 -18.58 20.28
CA ASP A 85 15.63 -19.96 20.78
C ASP A 85 14.44 -20.53 21.60
N LEU A 86 13.27 -19.88 21.62
CA LEU A 86 12.04 -20.68 21.63
C LEU A 86 11.80 -21.13 20.20
N GLU A 87 11.93 -22.43 19.93
CA GLU A 87 11.50 -23.05 18.69
C GLU A 87 10.02 -22.73 18.45
N ILE A 88 9.76 -21.65 17.71
CA ILE A 88 8.40 -21.26 17.34
C ILE A 88 7.88 -22.33 16.39
N SER A 89 6.95 -23.13 16.91
CA SER A 89 6.28 -24.22 16.22
C SER A 89 4.77 -23.98 16.17
N GLY A 90 4.12 -24.59 15.17
CA GLY A 90 2.67 -24.48 14.95
C GLY A 90 2.32 -23.79 13.63
N SER A 91 1.02 -23.66 13.37
CA SER A 91 0.49 -23.15 12.11
C SER A 91 -0.06 -21.72 12.25
N VAL A 92 0.12 -20.92 11.21
CA VAL A 92 -0.51 -19.60 11.04
C VAL A 92 -1.25 -19.58 9.71
N VAL A 93 -2.51 -19.16 9.72
CA VAL A 93 -3.30 -18.93 8.50
C VAL A 93 -3.40 -17.42 8.24
N VAL A 94 -2.85 -16.98 7.11
CA VAL A 94 -2.79 -15.56 6.72
C VAL A 94 -3.65 -15.34 5.48
N THR A 95 -4.45 -14.27 5.45
CA THR A 95 -5.10 -13.80 4.22
C THR A 95 -4.72 -12.37 3.85
N ALA A 96 -4.66 -12.09 2.54
CA ALA A 96 -4.42 -10.75 2.00
C ALA A 96 -5.01 -10.64 0.57
N PRO A 97 -5.28 -9.41 0.07
CA PRO A 97 -5.58 -9.22 -1.35
C PRO A 97 -4.45 -9.76 -2.22
N GLU A 98 -4.75 -10.36 -3.38
CA GLU A 98 -3.79 -11.16 -4.14
C GLU A 98 -2.49 -10.40 -4.43
N LEU A 99 -2.60 -9.23 -5.05
CA LEU A 99 -1.43 -8.47 -5.47
C LEU A 99 -0.68 -7.87 -4.27
N PHE A 100 -1.38 -7.45 -3.22
CA PHE A 100 -0.75 -6.95 -2.00
C PHE A 100 0.00 -8.07 -1.28
N GLY A 101 -0.63 -9.23 -1.19
CA GLY A 101 -0.08 -10.42 -0.58
C GLY A 101 1.19 -10.86 -1.29
N ARG A 102 1.14 -10.97 -2.61
CA ARG A 102 2.29 -11.32 -3.44
C ARG A 102 3.45 -10.32 -3.30
N LEU A 103 3.17 -9.02 -3.35
CA LEU A 103 4.22 -7.99 -3.37
C LEU A 103 4.78 -7.62 -1.99
N LYS A 104 3.98 -7.70 -0.93
CA LYS A 104 4.35 -7.16 0.39
C LYS A 104 4.25 -8.20 1.52
N VAL A 105 3.36 -9.18 1.45
CA VAL A 105 3.17 -10.19 2.52
C VAL A 105 4.08 -11.41 2.33
N MET A 106 4.22 -11.92 1.10
CA MET A 106 5.04 -13.11 0.82
C MET A 106 6.50 -12.94 1.23
N PRO A 107 7.20 -11.81 0.95
CA PRO A 107 8.57 -11.62 1.43
C PRO A 107 8.69 -11.67 2.96
N VAL A 108 7.65 -11.21 3.67
CA VAL A 108 7.58 -11.30 5.14
C VAL A 108 7.34 -12.74 5.58
N VAL A 109 6.42 -13.46 4.97
CA VAL A 109 6.15 -14.87 5.28
C VAL A 109 7.40 -15.73 5.04
N GLU A 110 8.08 -15.54 3.92
CA GLU A 110 9.33 -16.25 3.58
C GLU A 110 10.44 -15.94 4.60
N GLY A 111 10.62 -14.67 4.96
CA GLY A 111 11.56 -14.28 6.00
C GLY A 111 11.21 -14.82 7.39
N PHE A 112 9.93 -15.00 7.70
CA PHE A 112 9.47 -15.63 8.95
C PHE A 112 9.80 -17.12 8.98
N LEU A 113 9.47 -17.85 7.90
CA LEU A 113 9.73 -19.29 7.77
C LEU A 113 11.23 -19.60 7.79
N ALA A 114 12.06 -18.74 7.19
CA ALA A 114 13.52 -18.85 7.27
C ALA A 114 14.06 -18.72 8.71
N ARG A 115 13.39 -17.95 9.59
CA ARG A 115 13.78 -17.76 10.99
C ARG A 115 13.18 -18.80 11.94
N HIS A 116 12.08 -19.43 11.55
CA HIS A 116 11.34 -20.39 12.37
C HIS A 116 11.01 -21.66 11.56
N PRO A 117 11.99 -22.59 11.40
CA PRO A 117 11.84 -23.76 10.53
C PRO A 117 10.73 -24.74 10.93
N LEU A 118 10.31 -24.72 12.20
CA LEU A 118 9.24 -25.56 12.73
C LEU A 118 7.84 -24.91 12.62
N ALA A 119 7.77 -23.66 12.15
CA ALA A 119 6.51 -22.99 11.89
C ALA A 119 5.96 -23.38 10.51
N GLN A 120 4.64 -23.41 10.40
CA GLN A 120 3.93 -23.61 9.13
C GLN A 120 3.06 -22.38 8.86
N VAL A 121 3.03 -21.90 7.62
CA VAL A 121 2.17 -20.79 7.24
C VAL A 121 1.33 -21.17 6.04
N ARG A 122 0.01 -21.10 6.18
CA ARG A 122 -0.94 -21.21 5.07
C ARG A 122 -1.36 -19.82 4.63
N VAL A 123 -1.15 -19.48 3.36
CA VAL A 123 -1.48 -18.14 2.83
C VAL A 123 -2.65 -18.23 1.85
N LEU A 124 -3.68 -17.41 2.08
CA LEU A 124 -4.87 -17.26 1.24
C LEU A 124 -4.86 -15.89 0.58
N LEU A 125 -4.47 -15.85 -0.70
CA LEU A 125 -4.40 -14.65 -1.51
C LEU A 125 -5.68 -14.47 -2.33
N LEU A 126 -6.61 -13.65 -1.84
CA LEU A 126 -7.98 -13.58 -2.35
C LEU A 126 -8.46 -12.13 -2.47
N ASN A 127 -9.16 -11.82 -3.56
CA ASN A 127 -9.76 -10.49 -3.80
C ASN A 127 -11.21 -10.37 -3.29
N ARG A 128 -11.70 -11.37 -2.55
CA ARG A 128 -13.02 -11.37 -1.90
C ARG A 128 -12.90 -11.16 -0.39
N VAL A 129 -14.01 -10.76 0.24
CA VAL A 129 -14.08 -10.72 1.71
C VAL A 129 -14.20 -12.15 2.23
N VAL A 130 -13.13 -12.63 2.86
CA VAL A 130 -13.07 -13.90 3.59
C VAL A 130 -13.67 -13.72 4.99
N ASP A 131 -14.50 -14.67 5.43
CA ASP A 131 -14.90 -14.76 6.85
C ASP A 131 -13.73 -15.32 7.65
N LEU A 132 -13.11 -14.47 8.47
CA LEU A 132 -11.94 -14.85 9.24
C LEU A 132 -12.24 -15.94 10.27
N VAL A 133 -13.48 -15.99 10.78
CA VAL A 133 -13.89 -16.97 11.78
C VAL A 133 -14.24 -18.29 11.10
N GLY A 134 -15.14 -18.26 10.12
CA GLY A 134 -15.59 -19.45 9.41
C GLY A 134 -14.49 -20.16 8.61
N GLU A 135 -13.53 -19.41 8.06
CA GLU A 135 -12.43 -19.97 7.26
C GLU A 135 -11.15 -20.26 8.08
N GLY A 136 -11.19 -20.09 9.40
CA GLY A 136 -10.06 -20.40 10.29
C GLY A 136 -8.82 -19.56 10.03
N VAL A 137 -9.00 -18.27 9.75
CA VAL A 137 -7.90 -17.34 9.43
C VAL A 137 -7.43 -16.63 10.69
N ASP A 138 -6.14 -16.73 10.99
CA ASP A 138 -5.53 -16.11 12.17
C ASP A 138 -5.24 -14.62 11.97
N VAL A 139 -4.72 -14.27 10.78
CA VAL A 139 -4.25 -12.91 10.45
C VAL A 139 -4.74 -12.49 9.08
N ALA A 140 -5.25 -11.27 8.97
CA ALA A 140 -5.75 -10.72 7.72
C ALA A 140 -5.17 -9.34 7.41
N VAL A 141 -4.72 -9.14 6.18
CA VAL A 141 -4.42 -7.80 5.67
C VAL A 141 -5.65 -7.26 4.96
N ARG A 142 -6.10 -6.08 5.36
CA ARG A 142 -7.30 -5.41 4.81
C ARG A 142 -6.95 -3.99 4.35
N LEU A 143 -7.42 -3.65 3.15
CA LEU A 143 -7.26 -2.33 2.53
C LEU A 143 -8.63 -1.63 2.52
N ALA A 144 -9.09 -1.24 3.71
CA ALA A 144 -10.38 -0.62 3.91
C ALA A 144 -10.42 0.08 5.27
N GLU A 145 -11.33 1.05 5.39
CA GLU A 145 -11.86 1.44 6.69
C GLU A 145 -12.55 0.23 7.31
N LEU A 146 -12.23 -0.04 8.57
CA LEU A 146 -12.80 -1.18 9.29
C LEU A 146 -14.00 -0.70 10.11
N PRO A 147 -15.16 -1.38 10.04
CA PRO A 147 -16.23 -1.13 10.98
C PRO A 147 -15.80 -1.54 12.40
N ASP A 148 -16.46 -0.98 13.41
CA ASP A 148 -16.28 -1.41 14.80
C ASP A 148 -16.52 -2.92 14.89
N SER A 149 -15.49 -3.65 15.32
CA SER A 149 -15.51 -5.11 15.43
C SER A 149 -14.80 -5.56 16.70
N SER A 150 -15.06 -6.79 17.14
CA SER A 150 -14.34 -7.42 18.26
C SER A 150 -12.89 -7.80 17.92
N MET A 151 -12.42 -7.47 16.71
CA MET A 151 -11.08 -7.79 16.25
C MET A 151 -10.09 -6.69 16.62
N THR A 152 -8.83 -7.07 16.83
CA THR A 152 -7.75 -6.09 16.96
C THR A 152 -7.24 -5.72 15.59
N ALA A 153 -7.19 -4.42 15.30
CA ALA A 153 -6.66 -3.87 14.07
C ALA A 153 -5.40 -3.05 14.35
N VAL A 154 -4.33 -3.37 13.64
CA VAL A 154 -3.09 -2.60 13.65
C VAL A 154 -2.95 -1.91 12.31
N ARG A 155 -2.97 -0.57 12.30
CA ARG A 155 -2.67 0.20 11.09
C ARG A 155 -1.20 -0.02 10.72
N ILE A 156 -0.98 -0.49 9.50
CA ILE A 156 0.34 -0.78 8.93
C ILE A 156 0.70 0.18 7.78
N GLY A 157 -0.26 0.96 7.27
CA GLY A 157 0.02 1.99 6.28
C GLY A 157 -1.24 2.57 5.66
N GLU A 158 -1.07 3.17 4.49
CA GLU A 158 -2.16 3.62 3.63
C GLU A 158 -1.73 3.54 2.16
N VAL A 159 -2.70 3.39 1.26
CA VAL A 159 -2.47 3.34 -0.19
C VAL A 159 -3.40 4.29 -0.90
N ARG A 160 -2.95 4.90 -1.98
CA ARG A 160 -3.77 5.84 -2.76
C ARG A 160 -4.44 5.12 -3.91
N ARG A 161 -5.59 5.62 -4.35
CA ARG A 161 -6.24 5.15 -5.58
C ARG A 161 -5.86 6.11 -6.70
N LEU A 162 -5.11 5.61 -7.67
CA LEU A 162 -4.60 6.39 -8.80
C LEU A 162 -5.45 6.12 -10.04
N THR A 163 -5.36 7.01 -11.02
CA THR A 163 -5.84 6.79 -12.39
C THR A 163 -4.62 6.83 -13.28
N CYS A 164 -4.43 5.82 -14.14
CA CYS A 164 -3.23 5.70 -14.96
C CYS A 164 -3.57 5.27 -16.39
N ALA A 165 -2.70 5.64 -17.34
CA ALA A 165 -2.73 5.11 -18.70
C ALA A 165 -1.31 5.03 -19.27
N ALA A 166 -1.10 4.20 -20.29
CA ALA A 166 0.17 4.18 -21.01
C ALA A 166 0.31 5.43 -21.88
N PRO A 167 1.53 6.01 -22.02
CA PRO A 167 1.78 7.11 -22.96
C PRO A 167 1.33 6.78 -24.39
N GLY A 168 1.51 5.53 -24.82
CA GLY A 168 1.08 5.06 -26.13
C GLY A 168 -0.44 5.05 -26.34
N TYR A 169 -1.25 4.97 -25.28
CA TYR A 169 -2.71 5.17 -25.38
C TYR A 169 -3.05 6.66 -25.52
N LEU A 170 -2.38 7.50 -24.72
CA LEU A 170 -2.60 8.94 -24.66
C LEU A 170 -2.22 9.67 -25.95
N ALA A 171 -1.26 9.14 -26.71
CA ALA A 171 -0.92 9.64 -28.04
C ALA A 171 -2.11 9.60 -29.03
N ARG A 172 -3.11 8.74 -28.79
CA ARG A 172 -4.33 8.62 -29.61
C ARG A 172 -5.58 9.19 -28.92
N HIS A 173 -5.53 9.37 -27.61
CA HIS A 173 -6.65 9.87 -26.79
C HIS A 173 -6.06 10.89 -25.81
N PRO A 174 -6.18 12.20 -26.08
CA PRO A 174 -5.61 13.24 -25.23
C PRO A 174 -5.94 13.04 -23.74
N PRO A 175 -5.02 13.33 -22.81
CA PRO A 175 -5.26 13.13 -21.38
C PRO A 175 -6.52 13.86 -20.90
N PRO A 176 -7.35 13.24 -20.02
CA PRO A 176 -8.51 13.91 -19.46
C PRO A 176 -8.07 14.97 -18.43
N ASP A 177 -8.65 16.16 -18.52
CA ASP A 177 -8.40 17.26 -17.57
C ASP A 177 -9.37 17.18 -16.37
N HIS A 178 -10.54 16.59 -16.58
CA HIS A 178 -11.58 16.43 -15.57
C HIS A 178 -12.10 14.98 -15.53
N PRO A 179 -12.54 14.45 -14.36
CA PRO A 179 -13.08 13.10 -14.28
C PRO A 179 -14.26 12.80 -15.22
N ALA A 180 -15.01 13.83 -15.63
CA ALA A 180 -16.14 13.68 -16.55
C ALA A 180 -15.69 13.25 -17.97
N ASP A 181 -14.48 13.64 -18.36
CA ASP A 181 -13.91 13.39 -19.70
C ASP A 181 -13.61 11.89 -19.90
N LEU A 182 -13.56 11.10 -18.82
CA LEU A 182 -13.46 9.64 -18.88
C LEU A 182 -14.63 8.97 -19.62
N ALA A 183 -15.73 9.68 -19.88
CA ALA A 183 -16.80 9.21 -20.76
C ALA A 183 -16.29 8.93 -22.19
N ASP A 184 -15.29 9.70 -22.64
CA ASP A 184 -14.70 9.64 -23.98
C ASP A 184 -13.43 8.75 -24.04
N HIS A 185 -13.10 8.08 -22.93
CA HIS A 185 -11.97 7.16 -22.84
C HIS A 185 -12.40 5.70 -22.70
N TRP A 186 -11.58 4.81 -23.27
CA TRP A 186 -11.66 3.39 -22.95
C TRP A 186 -11.10 3.17 -21.56
N CYS A 187 -11.91 2.59 -20.68
CA CYS A 187 -11.49 2.21 -19.35
C CYS A 187 -11.32 0.69 -19.23
N ILE A 188 -10.49 0.28 -18.27
CA ILE A 188 -10.29 -1.12 -17.88
C ILE A 188 -10.88 -1.30 -16.49
N GLY A 189 -11.96 -2.08 -16.40
CA GLY A 189 -12.70 -2.37 -15.19
C GLY A 189 -12.11 -3.52 -14.37
N LEU A 190 -12.42 -3.53 -13.07
CA LEU A 190 -12.03 -4.55 -12.10
C LEU A 190 -13.21 -5.31 -11.46
N ASN A 191 -14.42 -5.19 -12.02
CA ASN A 191 -15.64 -5.76 -11.44
C ASN A 191 -16.26 -6.85 -12.32
N ASP A 192 -16.84 -7.88 -11.69
CA ASP A 192 -17.50 -9.02 -12.36
C ASP A 192 -18.81 -8.62 -13.09
N ALA A 193 -19.37 -7.45 -12.76
CA ALA A 193 -20.72 -7.02 -13.18
C ALA A 193 -20.83 -6.37 -14.59
N GLY A 194 -19.77 -6.40 -15.43
CA GLY A 194 -19.86 -6.06 -16.85
C GLY A 194 -19.16 -4.78 -17.32
N SER A 195 -19.68 -4.15 -18.38
CA SER A 195 -19.01 -3.13 -19.22
C SER A 195 -19.11 -1.67 -18.73
N ARG A 196 -19.80 -1.41 -17.60
CA ARG A 196 -19.99 -0.06 -17.07
C ARG A 196 -19.73 -0.05 -15.57
N GLU A 197 -18.70 0.68 -15.16
CA GLU A 197 -18.32 0.84 -13.75
C GLU A 197 -18.59 2.24 -13.24
N LEU A 198 -18.77 2.36 -11.92
CA LEU A 198 -18.91 3.64 -11.25
C LEU A 198 -17.62 4.02 -10.52
N TRP A 199 -16.96 5.04 -11.04
CA TRP A 199 -15.69 5.53 -10.55
C TRP A 199 -15.87 6.80 -9.71
N ARG A 200 -15.54 6.72 -8.41
CA ARG A 200 -15.59 7.86 -7.50
C ARG A 200 -14.30 8.68 -7.54
N PHE A 201 -14.45 10.00 -7.62
CA PHE A 201 -13.42 11.03 -7.59
C PHE A 201 -13.78 12.10 -6.56
N ARG A 202 -12.78 12.79 -6.02
CA ARG A 202 -13.02 13.94 -5.14
C ARG A 202 -12.90 15.21 -5.98
N GLU A 203 -13.89 16.08 -5.92
CA GLU A 203 -13.85 17.38 -6.60
C GLU A 203 -12.74 18.25 -6.03
N SER A 204 -12.08 19.01 -6.92
CA SER A 204 -11.10 20.02 -6.53
C SER A 204 -11.81 21.25 -5.96
N GLY A 205 -11.30 21.80 -4.85
CA GLY A 205 -11.86 22.98 -4.16
C GLY A 205 -12.39 22.74 -2.74
N ALA A 206 -12.86 23.81 -2.09
CA ALA A 206 -13.16 23.86 -0.65
C ALA A 206 -14.23 22.85 -0.18
N ALA A 207 -15.12 22.42 -1.07
CA ALA A 207 -16.27 21.60 -0.72
C ALA A 207 -16.01 20.08 -0.66
N ARG A 208 -14.82 19.58 -1.06
CA ARG A 208 -14.42 18.15 -1.04
C ARG A 208 -15.51 17.14 -1.46
N ARG A 209 -16.43 17.53 -2.35
CA ARG A 209 -17.57 16.68 -2.74
C ARG A 209 -17.07 15.46 -3.51
N VAL A 210 -17.72 14.31 -3.32
CA VAL A 210 -17.41 13.09 -4.07
C VAL A 210 -18.29 13.05 -5.32
N ARG A 211 -17.67 13.03 -6.51
CA ARG A 211 -18.36 12.79 -7.79
C ARG A 211 -18.24 11.33 -8.16
N SER A 212 -19.34 10.73 -8.59
CA SER A 212 -19.34 9.40 -9.20
C SER A 212 -19.46 9.53 -10.71
N VAL A 213 -18.48 9.01 -11.44
CA VAL A 213 -18.41 9.02 -12.90
C VAL A 213 -18.67 7.61 -13.41
N ARG A 214 -19.60 7.47 -14.34
CA ARG A 214 -19.83 6.18 -15.00
C ARG A 214 -18.85 6.06 -16.17
N VAL A 215 -18.01 5.04 -16.16
CA VAL A 215 -16.99 4.83 -17.19
C VAL A 215 -17.37 3.73 -18.16
N ASN A 216 -16.87 3.85 -19.39
CA ASN A 216 -17.06 2.87 -20.46
C ASN A 216 -15.90 1.86 -20.43
N CYS A 217 -16.14 0.70 -19.82
CA CYS A 217 -15.15 -0.36 -19.74
C CYS A 217 -15.13 -1.16 -21.05
N ARG A 218 -14.04 -1.05 -21.81
CA ARG A 218 -13.79 -1.88 -23.00
C ARG A 218 -13.34 -3.29 -22.63
N LEU A 219 -12.71 -3.41 -21.46
CA LEU A 219 -12.22 -4.65 -20.87
C LEU A 219 -12.57 -4.63 -19.39
N SER A 220 -13.08 -5.72 -18.86
CA SER A 220 -13.34 -5.91 -17.43
C SER A 220 -12.71 -7.22 -16.98
N LEU A 221 -12.00 -7.19 -15.85
CA LEU A 221 -11.23 -8.32 -15.31
C LEU A 221 -11.43 -8.41 -13.80
N ASN A 222 -11.11 -9.54 -13.20
CA ASN A 222 -11.10 -9.71 -11.73
C ASN A 222 -9.69 -9.66 -11.12
N SER A 223 -8.68 -9.28 -11.92
CA SER A 223 -7.27 -9.22 -11.54
C SER A 223 -6.68 -7.84 -11.83
N ALA A 224 -6.27 -7.14 -10.77
CA ALA A 224 -5.59 -5.84 -10.86
C ALA A 224 -4.29 -5.94 -11.68
N GLY A 225 -3.51 -7.01 -11.48
CA GLY A 225 -2.27 -7.23 -12.22
C GLY A 225 -2.51 -7.36 -13.73
N ALA A 226 -3.54 -8.12 -14.13
CA ALA A 226 -3.88 -8.28 -15.54
C ALA A 226 -4.40 -6.96 -16.16
N ALA A 227 -5.19 -6.19 -15.40
CA ALA A 227 -5.68 -4.89 -15.84
C ALA A 227 -4.54 -3.87 -16.05
N ILE A 228 -3.55 -3.85 -15.15
CA ILE A 228 -2.36 -3.00 -15.28
C ILE A 228 -1.56 -3.36 -16.53
N GLN A 229 -1.31 -4.66 -16.76
CA GLN A 229 -0.62 -5.10 -17.98
C GLN A 229 -1.38 -4.77 -19.26
N ALA A 230 -2.71 -4.84 -19.25
CA ALA A 230 -3.52 -4.40 -20.39
C ALA A 230 -3.39 -2.89 -20.62
N ALA A 231 -3.36 -2.09 -19.55
CA ALA A 231 -3.14 -0.65 -19.63
C ALA A 231 -1.75 -0.31 -20.19
N GLU A 232 -0.70 -1.01 -19.78
CA GLU A 232 0.68 -0.88 -20.30
C GLU A 232 0.73 -1.11 -21.82
N ARG A 233 -0.10 -2.04 -22.33
CA ARG A 233 -0.27 -2.31 -23.77
C ARG A 233 -1.16 -1.30 -24.49
N GLY A 234 -1.61 -0.25 -23.80
CA GLY A 234 -2.41 0.84 -24.36
C GLY A 234 -3.88 0.50 -24.58
N MET A 235 -4.46 -0.44 -23.83
CA MET A 235 -5.87 -0.83 -23.95
C MET A 235 -6.85 0.18 -23.33
N GLY A 236 -6.37 1.14 -22.55
CA GLY A 236 -7.19 2.18 -21.95
C GLY A 236 -6.65 2.69 -20.62
N VAL A 237 -7.49 3.46 -19.94
CA VAL A 237 -7.30 4.00 -18.60
C VAL A 237 -7.61 2.93 -17.56
N VAL A 238 -6.73 2.76 -16.58
CA VAL A 238 -6.90 1.83 -15.45
C VAL A 238 -6.88 2.59 -14.13
N ARG A 239 -7.52 2.04 -13.09
CA ARG A 239 -7.62 2.69 -11.78
C ARG A 239 -7.03 1.87 -10.62
N PRO A 240 -5.70 1.73 -10.57
CA PRO A 240 -5.00 0.88 -9.63
C PRO A 240 -4.88 1.53 -8.25
N LEU A 241 -4.41 0.75 -7.28
CA LEU A 241 -3.86 1.27 -6.03
C LEU A 241 -2.38 1.58 -6.21
N SER A 242 -1.86 2.60 -5.51
CA SER A 242 -0.51 3.13 -5.72
C SER A 242 0.58 2.08 -5.66
N TYR A 243 0.50 1.13 -4.72
CA TYR A 243 1.48 0.04 -4.57
C TYR A 243 1.53 -0.91 -5.78
N GLN A 244 0.46 -0.97 -6.58
CA GLN A 244 0.32 -1.92 -7.69
C GLN A 244 1.06 -1.45 -8.95
N VAL A 245 1.34 -0.15 -9.05
CA VAL A 245 1.94 0.49 -10.22
C VAL A 245 3.25 1.21 -9.91
N GLU A 246 3.87 0.96 -8.74
CA GLU A 246 5.14 1.59 -8.34
C GLU A 246 6.22 1.45 -9.43
N ARG A 247 6.35 0.26 -9.99
CA ARG A 247 7.29 -0.02 -11.09
C ARG A 247 6.93 0.77 -12.36
N GLN A 248 5.67 0.69 -12.79
CA GLN A 248 5.21 1.26 -14.04
C GLN A 248 5.28 2.79 -14.08
N ILE A 249 5.06 3.43 -12.93
CA ILE A 249 5.26 4.88 -12.81
C ILE A 249 6.75 5.22 -12.83
N ALA A 250 7.60 4.39 -12.19
CA ALA A 250 9.04 4.63 -12.13
C ALA A 250 9.74 4.44 -13.48
N ASP A 251 9.33 3.45 -14.28
CA ASP A 251 9.90 3.18 -15.60
C ASP A 251 9.16 3.91 -16.74
N GLY A 252 8.09 4.65 -16.43
CA GLY A 252 7.31 5.45 -17.37
C GLY A 252 6.39 4.63 -18.28
N SER A 253 6.23 3.32 -18.07
CA SER A 253 5.29 2.50 -18.83
C SER A 253 3.84 2.90 -18.60
N LEU A 254 3.54 3.50 -17.44
CA LEU A 254 2.28 4.18 -17.12
C LEU A 254 2.55 5.58 -16.58
N VAL A 255 1.63 6.51 -16.87
CA VAL A 255 1.59 7.84 -16.27
C VAL A 255 0.30 8.02 -15.49
N THR A 256 0.38 8.76 -14.39
CA THR A 256 -0.79 9.12 -13.58
C THR A 256 -1.59 10.25 -14.21
N LEU A 257 -2.90 10.18 -14.11
CA LEU A 257 -3.89 11.14 -14.60
C LEU A 257 -4.76 11.63 -13.43
N LEU A 258 -5.39 12.79 -13.59
CA LEU A 258 -6.42 13.31 -12.67
C LEU A 258 -5.97 13.34 -11.19
N GLN A 259 -4.70 13.66 -10.92
CA GLN A 259 -4.12 13.64 -9.57
C GLN A 259 -4.86 14.55 -8.59
N ASP A 260 -5.32 15.73 -9.06
CA ASP A 260 -6.08 16.68 -8.24
C ASP A 260 -7.47 16.14 -7.81
N TYR A 261 -7.92 15.05 -8.44
CA TYR A 261 -9.23 14.43 -8.19
C TYR A 261 -9.13 13.10 -7.44
N GLU A 262 -7.95 12.74 -6.94
CA GLU A 262 -7.74 11.52 -6.15
C GLU A 262 -8.65 11.50 -4.91
N PRO A 263 -9.32 10.36 -4.63
CA PRO A 263 -10.06 10.17 -3.39
C PRO A 263 -9.10 10.12 -2.18
N ALA A 264 -9.66 10.06 -0.98
CA ALA A 264 -8.87 9.87 0.24
C ALA A 264 -8.05 8.55 0.18
N SER A 265 -6.86 8.57 0.79
CA SER A 265 -6.04 7.37 0.98
C SER A 265 -6.84 6.28 1.68
N ILE A 266 -6.62 5.03 1.28
CA ILE A 266 -7.25 3.85 1.84
C ILE A 266 -6.29 3.30 2.91
N PRO A 267 -6.71 3.19 4.17
CA PRO A 267 -5.84 2.66 5.21
C PRO A 267 -5.61 1.16 5.01
N VAL A 268 -4.41 0.72 5.36
CA VAL A 268 -4.01 -0.70 5.35
C VAL A 268 -3.90 -1.16 6.79
N HIS A 269 -4.62 -2.22 7.11
CA HIS A 269 -4.70 -2.80 8.44
C HIS A 269 -4.27 -4.26 8.42
N LEU A 270 -3.57 -4.66 9.48
CA LEU A 270 -3.41 -6.05 9.86
C LEU A 270 -4.43 -6.34 10.98
N VAL A 271 -5.34 -7.27 10.72
CA VAL A 271 -6.48 -7.61 11.58
C VAL A 271 -6.32 -9.03 12.08
N PHE A 272 -6.55 -9.24 13.38
CA PHE A 272 -6.49 -10.54 14.02
C PHE A 272 -7.45 -10.59 15.20
N GLN A 273 -7.83 -11.81 15.61
CA GLN A 273 -8.64 -11.98 16.82
C GLN A 273 -7.76 -11.86 18.06
N PRO A 274 -8.12 -11.03 19.06
CA PRO A 274 -7.50 -11.08 20.38
C PRO A 274 -8.01 -12.34 21.11
N ARG A 275 -7.53 -13.52 20.73
CA ARG A 275 -7.80 -14.73 21.50
C ARG A 275 -6.99 -14.68 22.79
N ARG A 276 -7.57 -15.14 23.91
CA ARG A 276 -6.83 -15.34 25.18
C ARG A 276 -5.65 -16.32 25.02
N ASN A 277 -5.70 -17.20 24.01
CA ASN A 277 -4.64 -18.10 23.57
C ASN A 277 -4.40 -17.93 22.06
N VAL A 278 -3.84 -16.80 21.63
CA VAL A 278 -3.20 -16.76 20.31
C VAL A 278 -2.01 -17.72 20.38
N GLY A 279 -2.01 -18.77 19.56
CA GLY A 279 -0.90 -19.74 19.55
C GLY A 279 0.45 -19.03 19.36
N GLY A 280 1.52 -19.57 19.97
CA GLY A 280 2.84 -18.94 19.97
C GLY A 280 3.31 -18.50 18.57
N ALA A 281 3.05 -19.33 17.55
CA ALA A 281 3.35 -19.03 16.15
C ALA A 281 2.62 -17.81 15.60
N VAL A 282 1.32 -17.63 15.90
CA VAL A 282 0.54 -16.49 15.40
C VAL A 282 1.03 -15.20 16.05
N ARG A 283 1.30 -15.21 17.37
CA ARG A 283 1.82 -14.02 18.06
C ARG A 283 3.20 -13.65 17.54
N ALA A 284 4.09 -14.63 17.39
CA ALA A 284 5.41 -14.45 16.81
C ALA A 284 5.33 -13.88 15.40
N PHE A 285 4.44 -14.40 14.55
CA PHE A 285 4.23 -13.89 13.21
C PHE A 285 3.76 -12.43 13.21
N ILE A 286 2.80 -12.05 14.06
CA ILE A 286 2.33 -10.65 14.17
C ILE A 286 3.47 -9.73 14.60
N ASP A 287 4.22 -10.11 15.65
CA ASP A 287 5.33 -9.33 16.18
C ASP A 287 6.47 -9.17 15.15
N TYR A 288 6.67 -10.18 14.31
CA TYR A 288 7.62 -10.15 13.21
C TYR A 288 7.13 -9.32 12.02
N ALA A 289 5.87 -9.49 11.61
CA ALA A 289 5.33 -8.91 10.39
C ALA A 289 5.00 -7.42 10.51
N VAL A 290 4.46 -6.97 11.65
CA VAL A 290 3.98 -5.59 11.81
C VAL A 290 5.08 -4.54 11.55
N PRO A 291 6.31 -4.65 12.14
CA PRO A 291 7.36 -3.68 11.86
C PRO A 291 7.80 -3.67 10.40
N LEU A 292 7.90 -4.84 9.76
CA LEU A 292 8.32 -4.98 8.37
C LEU A 292 7.28 -4.41 7.40
N LEU A 293 5.99 -4.66 7.65
CA LEU A 293 4.90 -4.15 6.84
C LEU A 293 4.68 -2.64 7.01
N ARG A 294 5.04 -2.08 8.18
CA ARG A 294 5.05 -0.62 8.39
C ARG A 294 6.20 0.09 7.68
N ASN A 295 7.36 -0.56 7.63
CA ASN A 295 8.57 -0.01 7.01
C ASN A 295 8.66 -0.33 5.52
N ALA A 296 7.83 -1.25 5.00
CA ALA A 296 7.65 -1.41 3.58
C ALA A 296 7.12 -0.08 3.03
N PRO A 297 7.83 0.60 2.12
CA PRO A 297 7.35 1.86 1.57
C PRO A 297 5.99 1.58 0.93
N ALA A 298 4.94 2.09 1.56
CA ALA A 298 3.72 2.43 0.87
C ALA A 298 4.11 3.65 0.03
N GLY A 299 4.49 3.42 -1.24
CA GLY A 299 5.25 4.33 -2.09
C GLY A 299 5.24 5.80 -1.64
N SER A 300 6.39 6.29 -1.18
CA SER A 300 6.60 7.70 -0.89
C SER A 300 6.63 8.47 -2.21
N PHE A 301 5.46 8.76 -2.76
CA PHE A 301 5.33 9.71 -3.84
C PHE A 301 5.40 11.11 -3.25
N ARG A 302 6.61 11.67 -3.20
CA ARG A 302 6.74 13.13 -3.18
C ARG A 302 6.07 13.66 -4.46
N HIS A 303 5.23 14.68 -4.31
CA HIS A 303 4.70 15.42 -5.45
C HIS A 303 5.88 15.84 -6.35
N PRO A 304 5.87 15.59 -7.66
CA PRO A 304 6.66 16.45 -8.54
C PRO A 304 6.16 17.90 -8.37
N PRO A 305 7.05 18.91 -8.34
CA PRO A 305 6.65 20.29 -8.11
C PRO A 305 5.63 20.77 -9.16
N LYS A 306 4.69 21.60 -8.71
CA LYS A 306 3.54 22.19 -9.45
C LYS A 306 3.90 23.15 -10.60
N SER A 307 5.09 23.05 -11.20
CA SER A 307 5.50 23.93 -12.30
C SER A 307 6.10 23.14 -13.46
N LEU A 308 5.23 22.46 -14.19
CA LEU A 308 5.34 22.43 -15.64
C LEU A 308 4.18 23.27 -16.18
N SER A 309 4.36 24.59 -16.09
CA SER A 309 3.62 25.51 -16.92
C SER A 309 3.86 25.10 -18.37
N VAL A 310 2.80 24.75 -19.07
CA VAL A 310 2.79 24.58 -20.52
C VAL A 310 3.32 25.87 -21.16
N ARG A 311 4.60 25.88 -21.49
CA ARG A 311 5.19 26.78 -22.49
C ARG A 311 6.24 25.96 -23.24
N SER A 312 5.92 25.74 -24.51
CA SER A 312 6.64 24.99 -25.56
C SER A 312 6.84 23.49 -25.30
N ASP A 313 6.41 22.69 -26.28
CA ASP A 313 6.46 21.22 -26.35
C ASP A 313 7.73 20.58 -25.77
N PRO A 314 7.61 19.73 -24.72
CA PRO A 314 8.68 18.84 -24.27
C PRO A 314 8.59 17.43 -24.86
N TRP A 315 7.59 17.13 -25.70
CA TRP A 315 7.33 15.77 -26.21
C TRP A 315 8.14 15.39 -27.46
N SER A 316 8.96 16.29 -28.00
CA SER A 316 9.81 16.03 -29.17
C SER A 316 11.19 15.45 -28.81
N GLU A 317 11.80 15.86 -27.69
CA GLU A 317 13.16 15.41 -27.32
C GLU A 317 13.19 13.99 -26.73
N VAL A 318 12.16 13.58 -25.99
CA VAL A 318 12.08 12.21 -25.45
C VAL A 318 11.86 11.17 -26.56
N TYR A 319 11.24 11.58 -27.68
CA TYR A 319 11.04 10.72 -28.85
C TYR A 319 12.32 10.47 -29.65
N LEU A 320 13.27 11.43 -29.68
CA LEU A 320 14.54 11.28 -30.39
C LEU A 320 15.53 10.40 -29.60
N ALA A 321 15.57 10.55 -28.27
CA ALA A 321 16.48 9.76 -27.43
C ALA A 321 16.15 8.25 -27.39
N GLN A 322 14.89 7.85 -27.60
CA GLN A 322 14.51 6.43 -27.69
C GLN A 322 14.65 5.84 -29.11
N ALA A 323 14.69 6.68 -30.15
CA ALA A 323 14.97 6.24 -31.51
C ALA A 323 16.47 5.97 -31.73
N GLU A 324 17.36 6.69 -31.03
CA GLU A 324 18.81 6.54 -31.15
C GLU A 324 19.37 5.30 -30.42
N LEU A 325 18.68 4.77 -29.40
CA LEU A 325 19.09 3.54 -28.70
C LEU A 325 18.69 2.25 -29.43
N ARG A 326 18.08 2.33 -30.62
CA ARG A 326 17.76 1.19 -31.49
C ARG A 326 18.45 1.25 -32.86
N GLY A 327 19.64 1.86 -32.93
CA GLY A 327 20.51 1.80 -34.10
C GLY A 327 21.79 1.00 -33.86
N SER A 328 21.82 -0.28 -34.24
CA SER A 328 23.05 -0.91 -34.76
C SER A 328 22.77 -2.22 -35.50
N SER A 329 22.84 -2.16 -36.84
CA SER A 329 23.49 -3.10 -37.78
C SER A 329 22.82 -2.89 -39.15
N ALA A 330 23.31 -1.92 -39.94
CA ALA A 330 24.39 -2.04 -40.93
C ALA A 330 23.91 -2.50 -42.32
N ASP A 331 24.23 -1.65 -43.30
CA ASP A 331 24.43 -1.89 -44.73
C ASP A 331 23.28 -2.42 -45.61
N ARG A 332 22.82 -1.57 -46.55
CA ARG A 332 23.49 -1.39 -47.85
C ARG A 332 22.76 -0.34 -48.70
N VAL A 333 23.43 0.78 -48.92
CA VAL A 333 23.03 1.81 -49.88
C VAL A 333 23.33 1.31 -51.31
N ARG A 334 22.30 1.24 -52.17
CA ARG A 334 22.46 1.45 -53.62
C ARG A 334 21.38 2.41 -54.11
N ARG A 335 21.84 3.53 -54.65
CA ARG A 335 21.06 4.53 -55.37
C ARG A 335 20.65 4.00 -56.75
N SER A 336 19.44 4.35 -57.20
CA SER A 336 19.11 4.72 -58.60
C SER A 336 17.70 5.36 -58.67
N PRO A 337 17.40 6.22 -59.67
CA PRO A 337 16.58 7.43 -59.53
C PRO A 337 15.10 7.30 -60.02
N PRO A 338 14.24 8.33 -59.84
CA PRO A 338 12.79 8.21 -60.07
C PRO A 338 12.39 8.57 -61.51
N GLY A 339 11.35 7.90 -62.03
CA GLY A 339 10.77 8.22 -63.34
C GLY A 339 9.38 7.63 -63.57
N GLN A 340 8.43 8.56 -63.78
CA GLN A 340 7.24 8.49 -64.64
C GLN A 340 6.06 7.51 -64.39
N ILE A 341 4.99 8.11 -63.85
CA ILE A 341 3.58 8.16 -64.35
C ILE A 341 3.19 7.24 -65.52
N CYS A 342 2.13 6.45 -65.31
CA CYS A 342 0.85 6.35 -66.07
C CYS A 342 0.06 5.12 -65.55
N ALA A 343 -1.18 5.27 -65.08
CA ALA A 343 -2.42 5.00 -65.83
C ALA A 343 -2.46 3.54 -66.35
N ASP A 344 -3.48 2.70 -66.15
CA ASP A 344 -4.89 2.92 -65.91
C ASP A 344 -5.57 1.53 -65.76
N LEU A 345 -6.87 1.53 -65.38
CA LEU A 345 -7.89 0.48 -65.64
C LEU A 345 -7.86 -0.82 -64.77
N VAL A 346 -8.78 -1.00 -63.81
CA VAL A 346 -10.21 -1.42 -63.93
C VAL A 346 -10.40 -2.94 -63.76
N GLY A 347 -11.36 -3.33 -62.90
CA GLY A 347 -11.97 -4.67 -62.87
C GLY A 347 -12.22 -5.25 -61.47
N THR A 348 -13.11 -4.68 -60.64
CA THR A 348 -14.44 -5.22 -60.29
C THR A 348 -14.58 -6.70 -59.88
N ARG A 349 -15.20 -6.86 -58.68
CA ARG A 349 -16.12 -7.92 -58.18
C ARG A 349 -15.59 -9.20 -57.47
N SER A 350 -15.96 -9.26 -56.19
CA SER A 350 -16.27 -10.39 -55.27
C SER A 350 -17.39 -11.33 -55.84
N PRO A 351 -17.81 -12.52 -55.30
CA PRO A 351 -17.59 -13.17 -53.98
C PRO A 351 -17.47 -14.74 -53.94
N LYS A 352 -17.20 -15.29 -52.74
CA LYS A 352 -17.64 -16.60 -52.16
C LYS A 352 -17.55 -17.92 -52.97
N THR A 353 -16.65 -18.83 -52.58
CA THR A 353 -16.84 -20.24 -52.10
C THR A 353 -15.43 -20.85 -51.96
N GLY A 354 -15.04 -21.53 -50.88
CA GLY A 354 -15.37 -22.92 -50.61
C GLY A 354 -14.11 -23.80 -50.77
N LEU A 355 -13.58 -24.28 -49.64
CA LEU A 355 -12.59 -25.37 -49.44
C LEU A 355 -11.06 -25.15 -49.67
N LEU A 356 -10.36 -25.33 -48.54
CA LEU A 356 -9.18 -26.19 -48.29
C LEU A 356 -7.94 -26.09 -49.19
N ALA A 357 -6.85 -25.56 -48.60
CA ALA A 357 -5.52 -26.15 -48.75
C ALA A 357 -4.65 -25.82 -47.51
N THR A 358 -4.31 -26.84 -46.75
CA THR A 358 -3.22 -26.85 -45.77
C THR A 358 -1.90 -26.76 -46.53
N VAL A 359 -1.06 -25.78 -46.24
CA VAL A 359 0.38 -25.83 -46.54
C VAL A 359 1.16 -25.32 -45.33
N ALA A 360 1.92 -26.25 -44.75
CA ALA A 360 2.95 -25.97 -43.77
C ALA A 360 4.28 -25.70 -44.49
N PHE A 361 5.01 -24.65 -44.08
CA PHE A 361 6.46 -24.51 -44.24
C PHE A 361 6.93 -23.63 -43.06
N ARG A 362 7.50 -24.20 -42.00
CA ARG A 362 8.91 -24.62 -41.80
C ARG A 362 9.90 -23.48 -41.96
N CYS A 363 10.54 -23.14 -40.84
CA CYS A 363 11.63 -22.19 -40.72
C CYS A 363 12.78 -22.46 -41.70
N SER A 364 13.41 -21.39 -42.14
CA SER A 364 14.85 -21.30 -42.35
C SER A 364 15.31 -19.95 -41.82
#